data_AF-A0A1R2CV27-F1
#
_entry.id   AF-A0A1R2CV27-F1
#
_cell.length_a   1.000
_cell.length_b   1.000
_cell.length_c   1.000
_cell.angle_alpha   90.00
_cell.angle_beta   90.00
_cell.angle_gamma   90.00
#
_symmetry.space_group_name_H-M   'P 1'
#
loop_
_entity.id
_entity.type
_entity.pdbx_description
1 polymer ?
#
loop_
_entity_poly.entity_id
_entity_poly.type
_entity_poly.pdbx_seq_one_letter_code
_entity_poly.pdbx_strand_id
1 'polypeptide(L)'
;MGDASNDLPSTNPPEDDGSQLEKLQKKNERLQHLLIKAKETIMQYSSQVNLLEKNLYQSEVKQNEQQAYINQLLKYEPPNSDTITEVICRVKIQEDIFFYVKSSKGNFWISDSTFKCKIPMPDIIDSSYTAKGINDQILSITHEWKEKYKDISLKLSMQEEKNAYLQNLVKDQQNNIETLEKINKKMKDLEIISYVVASTEIYDLILDIVLEDVLDNGKIADIQKALSRYMNMIGEGEGIRIRDHCSILLKSLFETSKRLLHARSELKSQDKAWRETCDTLLVEKEDFKQQIVRCKSEMTSRVEEYEKEIRKIKEDKRNEIMKYEEKCRKLEEDLAKGVNQPYLKHVLMQFICTTDGQVQERLLNVVSTILNFSQEEMLKIKEARAPKSVLNKFISWQ
;
A
#
# COMPACT_ATOMS: atom_id res chain seq x y z
N MET A 1 34.36 34.50 -98.94
CA MET A 1 33.16 35.12 -98.36
C MET A 1 32.49 34.09 -97.48
N GLY A 2 32.25 34.44 -96.20
CA GLY A 2 31.49 33.67 -95.21
C GLY A 2 32.33 32.59 -94.50
N ASP A 3 33.23 32.99 -93.60
CA ASP A 3 33.02 33.17 -92.14
C ASP A 3 32.83 31.87 -91.36
N ALA A 4 33.91 31.55 -90.65
CA ALA A 4 33.99 30.57 -89.58
C ALA A 4 33.43 31.19 -88.29
N SER A 5 32.58 30.43 -87.60
CA SER A 5 32.24 30.65 -86.20
C SER A 5 32.37 29.31 -85.49
N ASN A 6 33.39 29.23 -84.66
CA ASN A 6 33.55 28.23 -83.59
C ASN A 6 32.27 28.13 -82.76
N ASP A 7 32.00 26.97 -82.17
CA ASP A 7 31.81 26.91 -80.72
C ASP A 7 32.07 25.51 -80.17
N LEU A 8 32.84 25.51 -79.09
CA LEU A 8 33.31 24.38 -78.29
C LEU A 8 32.15 23.64 -77.59
N PRO A 9 32.34 22.37 -77.18
CA PRO A 9 31.44 21.74 -76.23
C PRO A 9 31.59 22.44 -74.86
N SER A 10 30.58 23.20 -74.47
CA SER A 10 30.45 23.72 -73.11
C SER A 10 30.24 22.56 -72.15
N THR A 11 31.30 22.19 -71.44
CA THR A 11 31.23 21.39 -70.22
C THR A 11 30.47 22.20 -69.17
N ASN A 12 29.17 21.93 -69.02
CA ASN A 12 28.42 22.38 -67.86
C ASN A 12 28.94 21.64 -66.60
N PRO A 13 29.07 22.34 -65.47
CA PRO A 13 29.65 21.77 -64.25
C PRO A 13 28.72 20.73 -63.62
N PRO A 14 29.25 19.74 -62.88
CA PRO A 14 28.44 18.83 -62.10
C PRO A 14 27.90 19.61 -60.89
N GLU A 15 26.81 20.34 -61.10
CA GLU A 15 26.06 20.95 -60.00
C GLU A 15 25.11 19.92 -59.40
N ASP A 16 25.39 19.63 -58.12
CA ASP A 16 24.42 19.33 -57.07
C ASP A 16 24.32 17.89 -56.51
N ASP A 17 25.40 17.09 -56.60
CA ASP A 17 25.58 15.93 -55.72
C ASP A 17 25.76 16.34 -54.24
N GLY A 18 26.18 17.57 -53.97
CA GLY A 18 26.40 18.11 -52.63
C GLY A 18 25.11 18.33 -51.82
N SER A 19 24.05 18.86 -52.45
CA SER A 19 22.74 19.10 -51.79
C SER A 19 21.99 17.81 -51.50
N GLN A 20 22.05 16.82 -52.39
CA GLN A 20 21.46 15.50 -52.13
C GLN A 20 22.20 14.77 -51.01
N LEU A 21 23.53 14.85 -50.99
CA LEU A 21 24.33 14.28 -49.92
C LEU A 21 24.03 14.95 -48.57
N GLU A 22 23.89 16.27 -48.53
CA GLU A 22 23.56 17.01 -47.30
C GLU A 22 22.15 16.68 -46.77
N LYS A 23 21.16 16.51 -47.66
CA LYS A 23 19.80 16.07 -47.28
C LYS A 23 19.80 14.63 -46.73
N LEU A 24 20.55 13.72 -47.35
CA LEU A 24 20.72 12.36 -46.86
C LEU A 24 21.45 12.32 -45.52
N GLN A 25 22.42 13.22 -45.32
CA GLN A 25 23.18 13.34 -44.08
C GLN A 25 22.28 13.84 -42.93
N LYS A 26 21.46 14.87 -43.16
CA LYS A 26 20.44 15.33 -42.20
C LYS A 26 19.39 14.27 -41.87
N LYS A 27 18.96 13.47 -42.85
CA LYS A 27 18.03 12.34 -42.62
C LYS A 27 18.69 11.23 -41.79
N ASN A 28 19.95 10.93 -42.04
CA ASN A 28 20.72 9.95 -41.28
C ASN A 28 20.94 10.41 -39.83
N GLU A 29 21.25 11.68 -39.61
CA GLU A 29 21.36 12.28 -38.26
C GLU A 29 20.04 12.20 -37.48
N ARG A 30 18.90 12.49 -38.12
CA ARG A 30 17.57 12.33 -37.50
C ARG A 30 17.27 10.88 -37.12
N LEU A 31 17.59 9.93 -38.01
CA LEU A 31 17.41 8.50 -37.73
C LEU A 31 18.32 8.02 -36.60
N GLN A 32 19.58 8.46 -36.57
CA GLN A 32 20.49 8.19 -35.46
C GLN A 32 19.96 8.75 -34.15
N HIS A 33 19.42 9.97 -34.15
CA HIS A 33 18.86 10.58 -32.95
C HIS A 33 17.61 9.84 -32.43
N LEU A 34 16.73 9.41 -33.34
CA LEU A 34 15.57 8.57 -33.00
C LEU A 34 16.00 7.21 -32.45
N LEU A 35 17.05 6.62 -33.01
CA LEU A 35 17.58 5.32 -32.57
C LEU A 35 18.25 5.42 -31.19
N ILE A 36 18.96 6.52 -30.91
CA ILE A 36 19.49 6.84 -29.57
C ILE A 36 18.33 6.99 -28.58
N LYS A 37 17.31 7.78 -28.91
CA LYS A 37 16.13 7.99 -28.05
C LYS A 37 15.37 6.68 -27.78
N ALA A 38 15.23 5.82 -28.79
CA ALA A 38 14.65 4.50 -28.64
C ALA A 38 15.49 3.61 -27.72
N LYS A 39 16.83 3.62 -27.85
CA LYS A 39 17.74 2.88 -26.95
C LYS A 39 17.64 3.38 -25.50
N GLU A 40 17.60 4.69 -25.29
CA GLU A 40 17.44 5.28 -23.96
C GLU A 40 16.10 4.88 -23.33
N THR A 41 15.03 4.90 -24.11
CA THR A 41 13.69 4.47 -23.67
C THR A 41 13.68 2.98 -23.29
N ILE A 42 14.31 2.12 -24.11
CA ILE A 42 14.44 0.69 -23.82
C ILE A 42 15.28 0.46 -22.55
N MET A 43 16.38 1.20 -22.35
CA MET A 43 17.17 1.12 -21.12
C MET A 43 16.39 1.57 -19.88
N GLN A 44 15.57 2.62 -19.99
CA GLN A 44 14.69 3.07 -18.90
C GLN A 44 13.65 2.00 -18.55
N TYR A 45 13.00 1.39 -19.55
CA TYR A 45 12.06 0.30 -19.28
C TYR A 45 12.75 -0.94 -18.71
N SER A 46 13.92 -1.32 -19.22
CA SER A 46 14.69 -2.46 -18.70
C SER A 46 15.10 -2.24 -17.24
N SER A 47 15.53 -1.03 -16.88
CA SER A 47 15.89 -0.71 -15.49
C SER A 47 14.66 -0.70 -14.54
N GLN A 48 13.50 -0.26 -15.02
CA GLN A 48 12.24 -0.39 -14.26
C GLN A 48 11.82 -1.84 -14.06
N VAL A 49 11.93 -2.69 -15.09
CA VAL A 49 11.63 -4.12 -15.01
C VAL A 49 12.57 -4.81 -14.01
N ASN A 50 13.88 -4.55 -14.07
CA ASN A 50 14.85 -5.11 -13.12
C ASN A 50 14.55 -4.69 -11.67
N LEU A 51 14.08 -3.46 -11.46
CA LEU A 51 13.68 -2.99 -10.14
C LEU A 51 12.43 -3.72 -9.62
N LEU A 52 11.45 -3.94 -10.50
CA LEU A 52 10.22 -4.69 -10.16
C LEU A 52 10.53 -6.17 -9.86
N GLU A 53 11.38 -6.81 -10.66
CA GLU A 53 11.83 -8.19 -10.40
C GLU A 53 12.55 -8.32 -9.05
N LYS A 54 13.43 -7.37 -8.72
CA LYS A 54 14.10 -7.33 -7.41
C LYS A 54 13.10 -7.19 -6.25
N ASN A 55 12.07 -6.38 -6.42
CA ASN A 55 11.02 -6.21 -5.40
C ASN A 55 10.16 -7.46 -5.23
N LEU A 56 9.82 -8.15 -6.34
CA LEU A 56 9.11 -9.43 -6.31
C LEU A 56 9.92 -10.49 -5.56
N TYR A 57 11.20 -10.63 -5.87
CA TYR A 57 12.09 -11.57 -5.19
C TYR A 57 12.17 -11.30 -3.68
N GLN A 58 12.30 -10.03 -3.27
CA GLN A 58 12.29 -9.67 -1.85
C GLN A 58 10.97 -9.98 -1.15
N SER A 59 9.84 -9.83 -1.85
CA SER A 59 8.52 -10.18 -1.33
C SER A 59 8.37 -11.69 -1.14
N GLU A 60 8.85 -12.49 -2.10
CA GLU A 60 8.81 -13.95 -2.05
C GLU A 60 9.68 -14.51 -0.91
N VAL A 61 10.87 -13.94 -0.70
CA VAL A 61 11.73 -14.30 0.46
C VAL A 61 11.02 -14.02 1.78
N LYS A 62 10.41 -12.83 1.96
CA LYS A 62 9.65 -12.50 3.17
C LYS A 62 8.45 -13.43 3.39
N GLN A 63 7.75 -13.80 2.32
CA GLN A 63 6.64 -14.73 2.39
C GLN A 63 7.10 -16.13 2.82
N ASN A 64 8.23 -16.60 2.29
CA ASN A 64 8.83 -17.88 2.68
C ASN A 64 9.30 -17.88 4.13
N GLU A 65 9.89 -16.78 4.62
CA GLU A 65 10.25 -16.60 6.04
C GLU A 65 9.03 -16.64 6.95
N GLN A 66 7.95 -15.94 6.58
CA GLN A 66 6.68 -15.98 7.31
C GLN A 66 6.08 -17.38 7.32
N GLN A 67 6.10 -18.09 6.19
CA GLN A 67 5.61 -19.46 6.10
C GLN A 67 6.44 -20.42 6.96
N ALA A 68 7.76 -20.23 7.04
CA ALA A 68 8.63 -21.00 7.93
C ALA A 68 8.30 -20.74 9.41
N TYR A 69 8.02 -19.48 9.79
CA TYR A 69 7.59 -19.12 11.14
C TYR A 69 6.23 -19.73 11.51
N ILE A 70 5.27 -19.71 10.57
CA ILE A 70 3.98 -20.38 10.72
C ILE A 70 4.16 -21.89 10.91
N ASN A 71 5.02 -22.53 10.11
CA ASN A 71 5.31 -23.96 10.23
C ASN A 71 6.01 -24.32 11.55
N GLN A 72 6.78 -23.41 12.14
CA GLN A 72 7.33 -23.58 13.50
C GLN A 72 6.25 -23.44 14.57
N LEU A 73 5.34 -22.48 14.43
CA LEU A 73 4.19 -22.32 15.34
C LEU A 73 3.22 -23.50 15.27
N LEU A 74 3.08 -24.18 14.12
CA LEU A 74 2.24 -25.37 13.97
C LEU A 74 2.86 -26.64 14.58
N LYS A 75 4.17 -26.67 14.84
CA LYS A 75 4.86 -27.78 15.53
C LYS A 75 4.95 -27.60 17.06
N TYR A 76 4.15 -26.68 17.60
CA TYR A 76 4.17 -26.28 19.00
C TYR A 76 3.59 -27.37 19.91
N GLU A 77 4.45 -28.00 20.72
CA GLU A 77 4.02 -28.77 21.90
C GLU A 77 4.07 -27.87 23.13
N PRO A 78 2.94 -27.65 23.83
CA PRO A 78 2.93 -26.80 25.03
C PRO A 78 3.81 -27.41 26.13
N PRO A 79 4.58 -26.59 26.88
CA PRO A 79 5.41 -27.08 27.98
C PRO A 79 4.55 -27.67 29.10
N ASN A 80 4.99 -28.80 29.66
CA ASN A 80 4.33 -29.43 30.80
C ASN A 80 4.22 -28.46 31.98
N SER A 81 3.11 -28.53 32.71
CA SER A 81 2.75 -27.65 33.84
C SER A 81 3.88 -27.45 34.86
N ASP A 82 4.73 -28.46 35.03
CA ASP A 82 5.77 -28.53 36.04
C ASP A 82 7.01 -27.70 35.67
N THR A 83 7.08 -27.21 34.43
CA THR A 83 8.20 -26.40 33.93
C THR A 83 7.90 -24.89 33.88
N ILE A 84 6.71 -24.50 34.32
CA ILE A 84 6.23 -23.12 34.28
C ILE A 84 6.65 -22.40 35.56
N THR A 85 7.44 -21.34 35.41
CA THR A 85 7.99 -20.55 36.53
C THR A 85 7.10 -19.37 36.92
N GLU A 86 6.40 -18.75 35.95
CA GLU A 86 5.62 -17.54 36.18
C GLU A 86 4.49 -17.39 35.14
N VAL A 87 3.36 -16.82 35.53
CA VAL A 87 2.29 -16.39 34.61
C VAL A 87 2.40 -14.89 34.43
N ILE A 88 2.77 -14.44 33.22
CA ILE A 88 3.02 -13.03 32.91
C ILE A 88 1.69 -12.29 32.68
N CYS A 89 0.79 -12.83 31.87
CA CYS A 89 -0.51 -12.22 31.64
C CYS A 89 -1.58 -13.24 31.25
N ARG A 90 -2.84 -12.83 31.42
CA ARG A 90 -4.03 -13.61 31.03
C ARG A 90 -4.83 -12.77 30.05
N VAL A 91 -5.07 -13.33 28.86
CA VAL A 91 -5.85 -12.67 27.81
C VAL A 91 -7.07 -13.52 27.52
N LYS A 92 -8.25 -12.89 27.59
CA LYS A 92 -9.49 -13.52 27.16
C LYS A 92 -9.68 -13.23 25.68
N ILE A 93 -9.77 -14.30 24.90
CA ILE A 93 -10.08 -14.25 23.48
C ILE A 93 -11.39 -15.04 23.33
N GLN A 94 -12.50 -14.32 23.16
CA GLN A 94 -13.86 -14.89 23.17
C GLN A 94 -14.26 -15.47 24.54
N GLU A 95 -14.55 -16.77 24.64
CA GLU A 95 -14.88 -17.47 25.90
C GLU A 95 -13.65 -18.16 26.52
N ASP A 96 -12.58 -18.34 25.75
CA ASP A 96 -11.37 -19.04 26.19
C ASP A 96 -10.34 -18.06 26.77
N ILE A 97 -9.72 -18.48 27.86
CA ILE A 97 -8.64 -17.73 28.52
C ILE A 97 -7.31 -18.34 28.09
N PHE A 98 -6.40 -17.48 27.63
CA PHE A 98 -5.04 -17.84 27.29
C PHE A 98 -4.06 -17.22 28.29
N PHE A 99 -3.12 -18.03 28.74
CA PHE A 99 -2.05 -17.66 29.67
C PHE A 99 -0.77 -17.45 28.88
N TYR A 100 -0.19 -16.27 29.02
CA TYR A 100 1.21 -16.08 28.64
C TYR A 100 2.07 -16.42 29.85
N VAL A 101 2.86 -17.47 29.73
CA VAL A 101 3.65 -18.03 30.82
C VAL A 101 5.13 -18.05 30.48
N LYS A 102 5.95 -17.89 31.51
CA LYS A 102 7.40 -18.06 31.43
C LYS A 102 7.76 -19.41 32.01
N SER A 103 8.64 -20.12 31.32
CA SER A 103 9.19 -21.42 31.66
C SER A 103 10.71 -21.36 31.55
N SER A 104 11.40 -22.35 32.13
CA SER A 104 12.84 -22.56 31.92
C SER A 104 13.24 -22.70 30.45
N LYS A 105 12.30 -23.06 29.56
CA LYS A 105 12.52 -23.18 28.11
C LYS A 105 12.18 -21.93 27.30
N GLY A 106 11.68 -20.86 27.92
CA GLY A 106 11.24 -19.64 27.23
C GLY A 106 9.83 -19.18 27.63
N ASN A 107 9.23 -18.31 26.83
CA ASN A 107 7.88 -17.79 27.06
C ASN A 107 6.88 -18.47 26.11
N PHE A 108 5.69 -18.79 26.61
CA PHE A 108 4.73 -19.67 25.96
C PHE A 108 3.30 -19.16 26.15
N TRP A 109 2.44 -19.41 25.15
CA TRP A 109 0.99 -19.24 25.29
C TRP A 109 0.35 -20.61 25.56
N ILE A 110 -0.50 -20.69 26.59
CA ILE A 110 -1.15 -21.93 27.02
C ILE A 110 -2.64 -21.64 27.22
N SER A 111 -3.53 -22.55 26.79
CA SER A 111 -4.97 -22.41 27.04
C SER A 111 -5.31 -22.76 28.49
N ASP A 112 -6.38 -22.18 29.03
CA ASP A 112 -6.90 -22.52 30.37
C ASP A 112 -7.21 -24.00 30.51
N SER A 113 -7.74 -24.61 29.45
CA SER A 113 -8.05 -26.04 29.40
C SER A 113 -6.83 -26.95 29.63
N THR A 114 -5.62 -26.46 29.37
CA THR A 114 -4.38 -27.23 29.53
C THR A 114 -3.55 -26.80 30.75
N PHE A 115 -3.89 -25.69 31.41
CA PHE A 115 -3.13 -25.13 32.52
C PHE A 115 -3.62 -25.65 33.89
N LYS A 116 -2.84 -26.49 34.56
CA LYS A 116 -3.19 -27.10 35.87
C LYS A 116 -2.41 -26.55 37.08
N CYS A 117 -1.71 -25.43 36.94
CA CYS A 117 -0.76 -24.96 37.97
C CYS A 117 -1.37 -23.97 38.98
N LYS A 118 -1.01 -24.10 40.26
CA LYS A 118 -1.51 -23.27 41.38
C LYS A 118 -0.66 -22.01 41.61
N ILE A 119 -0.34 -21.28 40.54
CA ILE A 119 0.45 -20.03 40.64
C ILE A 119 -0.53 -18.85 40.79
N PRO A 120 -0.22 -17.81 41.60
CA PRO A 120 -1.04 -16.59 41.67
C PRO A 120 -1.25 -15.98 40.29
N MET A 121 -2.51 -15.65 39.97
CA MET A 121 -2.94 -15.30 38.62
C MET A 121 -3.17 -13.78 38.45
N PRO A 122 -2.61 -13.15 37.39
CA PRO A 122 -2.92 -11.76 37.03
C PRO A 122 -4.39 -11.57 36.63
N ASP A 123 -4.82 -10.30 36.57
CA ASP A 123 -6.13 -9.92 36.04
C ASP A 123 -6.26 -10.22 34.53
N ILE A 124 -7.48 -10.49 34.08
CA ILE A 124 -7.79 -10.84 32.69
C ILE A 124 -7.88 -9.58 31.84
N ILE A 125 -7.09 -9.52 30.78
CA ILE A 125 -7.17 -8.49 29.74
C ILE A 125 -8.19 -8.96 28.69
N ASP A 126 -9.29 -8.23 28.55
CA ASP A 126 -10.36 -8.58 27.60
C ASP A 126 -10.05 -8.00 26.21
N SER A 127 -9.85 -8.88 25.22
CA SER A 127 -9.62 -8.45 23.83
C SER A 127 -10.94 -8.48 23.05
N SER A 128 -11.45 -7.29 22.71
CA SER A 128 -12.77 -7.09 22.09
C SER A 128 -12.87 -7.52 20.62
N TYR A 129 -11.83 -8.11 20.05
CA TYR A 129 -11.87 -8.61 18.67
C TYR A 129 -12.40 -10.05 18.64
N THR A 130 -13.66 -10.20 18.24
CA THR A 130 -14.25 -11.52 18.02
C THR A 130 -13.61 -12.18 16.79
N ALA A 131 -13.34 -13.50 16.83
CA ALA A 131 -12.81 -14.23 15.67
C ALA A 131 -13.72 -14.09 14.44
N LYS A 132 -15.03 -13.92 14.65
CA LYS A 132 -16.00 -13.59 13.60
C LYS A 132 -15.69 -12.24 12.94
N GLY A 133 -15.43 -11.18 13.71
CA GLY A 133 -15.09 -9.87 13.15
C GLY A 133 -13.78 -9.86 12.36
N ILE A 134 -12.77 -10.62 12.81
CA ILE A 134 -11.52 -10.80 12.06
C ILE A 134 -11.77 -11.62 10.78
N ASN A 135 -12.54 -12.69 10.87
CA ASN A 135 -12.84 -13.54 9.71
C ASN A 135 -13.69 -12.81 8.66
N ASP A 136 -14.65 -11.98 9.10
CA ASP A 136 -15.47 -11.14 8.22
C ASP A 136 -14.61 -10.08 7.50
N GLN A 137 -13.62 -9.48 8.19
CA GLN A 137 -12.65 -8.59 7.56
C GLN A 137 -11.73 -9.31 6.57
N ILE A 138 -11.24 -10.50 6.91
CA ILE A 138 -10.42 -11.32 6.00
C ILE A 138 -11.22 -11.70 4.76
N LEU A 139 -12.48 -12.11 4.92
CA LEU A 139 -13.36 -12.45 3.80
C LEU A 139 -13.67 -11.23 2.91
N SER A 140 -13.90 -10.06 3.52
CA SER A 140 -14.12 -8.81 2.80
C SER A 140 -12.89 -8.42 1.96
N ILE A 141 -11.70 -8.44 2.56
CA ILE A 141 -10.43 -8.15 1.88
C ILE A 141 -10.20 -9.19 0.77
N THR A 142 -10.38 -10.48 1.06
CA THR A 142 -10.18 -11.55 0.06
C THR A 142 -11.12 -11.39 -1.14
N HIS A 143 -12.36 -10.97 -0.91
CA HIS A 143 -13.30 -10.70 -1.99
C HIS A 143 -12.86 -9.50 -2.84
N GLU A 144 -12.44 -8.39 -2.20
CA GLU A 144 -11.95 -7.19 -2.89
C GLU A 144 -10.75 -7.53 -3.80
N TRP A 145 -9.80 -8.31 -3.29
CA TRP A 145 -8.63 -8.74 -4.06
C TRP A 145 -8.98 -9.69 -5.21
N LYS A 146 -9.98 -10.57 -5.04
CA LYS A 146 -10.48 -11.41 -6.14
C LYS A 146 -11.09 -10.59 -7.27
N GLU A 147 -11.86 -9.55 -6.95
CA GLU A 147 -12.46 -8.68 -7.97
C GLU A 147 -11.40 -7.82 -8.67
N LYS A 148 -10.43 -7.28 -7.92
CA LYS A 148 -9.27 -6.59 -8.51
C LYS A 148 -8.46 -7.51 -9.44
N TYR A 149 -8.24 -8.77 -9.05
CA TYR A 149 -7.55 -9.74 -9.90
C TYR A 149 -8.31 -10.02 -11.20
N LYS A 150 -9.64 -10.18 -11.14
CA LYS A 150 -10.47 -10.34 -12.35
C LYS A 150 -10.37 -9.14 -13.29
N ASP A 151 -10.45 -7.91 -12.77
CA ASP A 151 -10.34 -6.69 -13.56
C ASP A 151 -8.96 -6.58 -14.24
N ILE A 152 -7.88 -6.86 -13.50
CA ILE A 152 -6.52 -6.86 -14.05
C ILE A 152 -6.37 -7.95 -15.12
N SER A 153 -6.88 -9.15 -14.88
CA SER A 153 -6.82 -10.26 -15.83
C SER A 153 -7.58 -9.96 -17.12
N LEU A 154 -8.74 -9.30 -17.03
CA LEU A 154 -9.53 -8.88 -18.18
C LEU A 154 -8.78 -7.81 -19.01
N LYS A 155 -8.20 -6.81 -18.33
CA LYS A 155 -7.39 -5.78 -18.99
C LYS A 155 -6.15 -6.36 -19.69
N LEU A 156 -5.49 -7.34 -19.06
CA LEU A 156 -4.34 -8.02 -19.65
C LEU A 156 -4.73 -8.77 -20.92
N SER A 157 -5.83 -9.53 -20.89
CA SER A 157 -6.34 -10.26 -22.05
C SER A 157 -6.71 -9.33 -23.22
N MET A 158 -7.37 -8.20 -22.94
CA MET A 158 -7.64 -7.19 -23.98
C MET A 158 -6.36 -6.60 -24.60
N GLN A 159 -5.31 -6.41 -23.78
CA GLN A 159 -4.04 -5.89 -24.25
C GLN A 159 -3.27 -6.90 -25.10
N GLU A 160 -3.34 -8.19 -24.75
CA GLU A 160 -2.79 -9.28 -25.56
C GLU A 160 -3.45 -9.36 -26.93
N GLU A 161 -4.78 -9.26 -26.98
CA GLU A 161 -5.53 -9.25 -28.24
C GLU A 161 -5.18 -8.03 -29.12
N LYS A 162 -5.08 -6.84 -28.51
CA LYS A 162 -4.63 -5.63 -29.20
C LYS A 162 -3.21 -5.76 -29.75
N ASN A 163 -2.30 -6.38 -28.99
CA ASN A 163 -0.94 -6.63 -29.45
C ASN A 163 -0.91 -7.61 -30.63
N ALA A 164 -1.71 -8.68 -30.59
CA ALA A 164 -1.82 -9.62 -31.70
C ALA A 164 -2.34 -8.93 -32.98
N TYR A 165 -3.35 -8.06 -32.85
CA TYR A 165 -3.84 -7.25 -33.97
C TYR A 165 -2.75 -6.34 -34.56
N LEU A 166 -2.00 -5.63 -33.71
CA LEU A 166 -0.92 -4.76 -34.15
C LEU A 166 0.20 -5.53 -34.87
N GLN A 167 0.56 -6.72 -34.37
CA GLN A 167 1.55 -7.57 -35.03
C GLN A 167 1.10 -8.02 -36.43
N ASN A 168 -0.18 -8.37 -36.59
CA ASN A 168 -0.75 -8.71 -37.89
C ASN A 168 -0.73 -7.50 -38.84
N LEU A 169 -1.11 -6.31 -38.35
CA LEU A 169 -1.09 -5.08 -39.16
C LEU A 169 0.33 -4.73 -39.62
N VAL A 170 1.33 -4.86 -38.76
CA VAL A 170 2.74 -4.64 -39.10
C VAL A 170 3.19 -5.63 -40.18
N LYS A 171 2.81 -6.90 -40.06
CA LYS A 171 3.13 -7.93 -41.05
C LYS A 171 2.49 -7.63 -42.41
N ASP A 172 1.24 -7.18 -42.44
CA ASP A 172 0.56 -6.79 -43.67
C ASP A 172 1.21 -5.56 -44.32
N GLN A 173 1.62 -4.57 -43.52
CA GLN A 173 2.35 -3.40 -44.01
C GLN A 173 3.72 -3.78 -44.57
N GLN A 174 4.45 -4.69 -43.91
CA GLN A 174 5.74 -5.19 -44.39
C GLN A 174 5.61 -5.87 -45.75
N ASN A 175 4.60 -6.73 -45.92
CA ASN A 175 4.31 -7.39 -47.20
C ASN A 175 3.97 -6.37 -48.31
N ASN A 176 3.21 -5.32 -47.99
CA ASN A 176 2.89 -4.27 -48.95
C ASN A 176 4.14 -3.48 -49.38
N ILE A 177 5.03 -3.17 -48.45
CA ILE A 177 6.32 -2.51 -48.75
C ILE A 177 7.16 -3.38 -49.67
N GLU A 178 7.33 -4.67 -49.37
CA GLU A 178 8.09 -5.59 -50.24
C GLU A 178 7.50 -5.68 -51.64
N THR A 179 6.17 -5.62 -51.76
CA THR A 179 5.47 -5.65 -53.04
C THR A 179 5.73 -4.38 -53.84
N LEU A 180 5.66 -3.21 -53.19
CA LEU A 180 5.95 -1.92 -53.80
C LEU A 180 7.42 -1.78 -54.20
N GLU A 181 8.36 -2.29 -53.39
CA GLU A 181 9.79 -2.32 -53.72
C GLU A 181 10.07 -3.17 -54.96
N LYS A 182 9.42 -4.33 -55.10
CA LYS A 182 9.51 -5.17 -56.31
C LYS A 182 8.95 -4.47 -57.53
N ILE A 183 7.84 -3.74 -57.40
CA ILE A 183 7.26 -2.95 -58.49
C ILE A 183 8.20 -1.80 -58.87
N ASN A 184 8.77 -1.10 -57.90
CA ASN A 184 9.69 0.00 -58.13
C ASN A 184 10.99 -0.46 -58.81
N LYS A 185 11.51 -1.62 -58.41
CA LYS A 185 12.67 -2.25 -59.08
C LYS A 185 12.37 -2.56 -60.55
N LYS A 186 11.20 -3.14 -60.85
CA LYS A 186 10.75 -3.39 -62.24
C LYS A 186 10.59 -2.10 -63.05
N MET A 187 10.10 -1.01 -62.45
CA MET A 187 10.00 0.28 -63.13
C MET A 187 11.37 0.90 -63.43
N LYS A 188 12.34 0.73 -62.52
CA LYS A 188 13.72 1.21 -62.69
C LYS A 188 14.47 0.42 -63.77
N ASP A 189 14.24 -0.89 -63.85
CA ASP A 189 14.82 -1.79 -64.86
C ASP A 189 14.24 -1.54 -66.27
N LEU A 190 13.07 -0.91 -66.38
CA LEU A 190 12.41 -0.57 -67.64
C LEU A 190 12.81 0.79 -68.23
N GLU A 191 13.78 1.51 -67.63
CA GLU A 191 14.17 2.88 -68.01
C GLU A 191 12.96 3.83 -68.20
N ILE A 192 11.86 3.61 -67.47
CA ILE A 192 10.74 4.56 -67.39
C ILE A 192 11.15 5.68 -66.44
N ILE A 193 12.20 6.41 -66.80
CA ILE A 193 12.56 7.68 -66.21
C ILE A 193 11.94 8.74 -67.11
N SER A 194 10.80 9.31 -66.70
CA SER A 194 10.49 10.70 -67.07
C SER A 194 9.34 11.34 -66.29
N TYR A 195 8.39 10.58 -65.73
CA TYR A 195 7.17 11.19 -65.15
C TYR A 195 6.92 10.87 -63.66
N VAL A 196 7.16 9.65 -63.21
CA VAL A 196 6.93 9.28 -61.79
C VAL A 196 7.91 10.00 -60.87
N VAL A 197 9.19 10.07 -61.26
CA VAL A 197 10.24 10.78 -60.50
C VAL A 197 9.94 12.28 -60.42
N ALA A 198 9.66 12.93 -61.55
CA ALA A 198 9.28 14.35 -61.59
C ALA A 198 7.97 14.63 -60.82
N SER A 199 7.00 13.71 -60.85
CA SER A 199 5.77 13.85 -60.06
C SER A 199 6.01 13.73 -58.55
N THR A 200 6.97 12.91 -58.13
CA THR A 200 7.31 12.68 -56.72
C THR A 200 8.11 13.86 -56.18
N GLU A 201 9.03 14.41 -56.97
CA GLU A 201 9.80 15.62 -56.61
C GLU A 201 8.90 16.84 -56.44
N ILE A 202 7.89 17.00 -57.29
CA ILE A 202 6.91 18.09 -57.18
C ILE A 202 5.93 17.83 -56.04
N TYR A 203 5.55 16.58 -55.79
CA TYR A 203 4.74 16.20 -54.64
C TYR A 203 5.45 16.53 -53.32
N ASP A 204 6.73 16.17 -53.19
CA ASP A 204 7.57 16.45 -52.03
C ASP A 204 7.75 17.96 -51.83
N LEU A 205 7.99 18.72 -52.90
CA LEU A 205 8.11 20.18 -52.84
C LEU A 205 6.82 20.84 -52.34
N ILE A 206 5.66 20.37 -52.80
CA ILE A 206 4.37 20.91 -52.37
C ILE A 206 4.07 20.51 -50.92
N LEU A 207 4.43 19.30 -50.50
CA LEU A 207 4.30 18.83 -49.13
C LEU A 207 5.15 19.67 -48.16
N ASP A 208 6.40 19.97 -48.53
CA ASP A 208 7.28 20.82 -47.72
C ASP A 208 6.68 22.22 -47.53
N ILE A 209 6.10 22.82 -48.58
CA ILE A 209 5.43 24.14 -48.51
C ILE A 209 4.19 24.10 -47.61
N VAL A 210 3.43 23.00 -47.66
CA VAL A 210 2.19 22.81 -46.88
C VAL A 210 2.47 22.52 -45.40
N LEU A 211 3.59 21.86 -45.10
CA LEU A 211 3.97 21.48 -43.73
C LEU A 211 4.54 22.64 -42.90
N GLU A 212 4.82 23.78 -43.51
CA GLU A 212 5.19 25.00 -42.79
C GLU A 212 4.00 25.67 -42.07
N ASP A 213 4.27 26.32 -40.94
CA ASP A 213 3.26 26.73 -39.94
C ASP A 213 2.19 27.74 -40.41
N VAL A 214 2.37 28.39 -41.55
CA VAL A 214 1.41 29.33 -42.15
C VAL A 214 1.40 29.15 -43.66
N LEU A 215 0.25 28.74 -44.22
CA LEU A 215 -0.05 28.75 -45.65
C LEU A 215 -0.61 30.13 -46.01
N ASP A 216 0.26 31.01 -46.53
CA ASP A 216 -0.15 32.31 -47.05
C ASP A 216 -0.34 32.28 -48.58
N ASN A 217 -0.87 33.37 -49.13
CA ASN A 217 -1.11 33.49 -50.57
C ASN A 217 0.18 33.40 -51.40
N GLY A 218 1.35 33.68 -50.82
CA GLY A 218 2.65 33.55 -51.48
C GLY A 218 3.02 32.08 -51.68
N LYS A 219 2.84 31.26 -50.64
CA LYS A 219 3.09 29.81 -50.70
C LYS A 219 2.12 29.09 -51.63
N ILE A 220 0.87 29.54 -51.70
CA ILE A 220 -0.09 29.04 -52.70
C ILE A 220 0.40 29.33 -54.13
N ALA A 221 0.99 30.51 -54.36
CA ALA A 221 1.59 30.85 -55.66
C ALA A 221 2.84 30.00 -55.96
N ASP A 222 3.64 29.64 -54.96
CA ASP A 222 4.80 28.75 -55.13
C ASP A 222 4.39 27.31 -55.48
N ILE A 223 3.31 26.80 -54.86
CA ILE A 223 2.69 25.52 -55.24
C ILE A 223 2.21 25.58 -56.69
N GLN A 224 1.52 26.65 -57.09
CA GLN A 224 1.05 26.83 -58.46
C GLN A 224 2.22 26.87 -59.45
N LYS A 225 3.33 27.54 -59.10
CA LYS A 225 4.53 27.64 -59.92
C LYS A 225 5.25 26.30 -60.08
N ALA A 226 5.29 25.47 -59.03
CA ALA A 226 5.84 24.11 -59.09
C ALA A 226 5.01 23.20 -60.01
N LEU A 227 3.69 23.31 -59.95
CA LEU A 227 2.78 22.57 -60.83
C LEU A 227 2.84 23.04 -62.28
N SER A 228 3.00 24.35 -62.52
CA SER A 228 3.21 24.89 -63.87
C SER A 228 4.54 24.40 -64.47
N ARG A 229 5.60 24.27 -63.67
CA ARG A 229 6.87 23.68 -64.12
C ARG A 229 6.71 22.22 -64.51
N TYR A 230 5.96 21.44 -63.74
CA TYR A 230 5.63 20.05 -64.10
C TYR A 230 4.88 19.95 -65.43
N MET A 231 3.87 20.81 -65.61
CA MET A 231 3.06 20.81 -66.84
C MET A 231 3.86 21.20 -68.08
N ASN A 232 4.91 22.03 -67.94
CA ASN A 232 5.77 22.45 -69.05
C ASN A 232 6.85 21.42 -69.42
N MET A 233 7.18 20.48 -68.54
CA MET A 233 8.18 19.43 -68.81
C MET A 233 7.66 18.31 -69.73
N ILE A 234 6.38 18.34 -70.11
CA ILE A 234 5.74 17.23 -70.82
C ILE A 234 5.12 17.74 -72.13
N GLY A 235 5.51 17.15 -73.27
CA GLY A 235 5.14 17.60 -74.62
C GLY A 235 3.63 17.55 -74.90
N GLU A 236 3.20 18.34 -75.89
CA GLU A 236 1.79 18.72 -76.18
C GLU A 236 0.80 17.56 -76.43
N GLY A 237 1.28 16.32 -76.65
CA GLY A 237 0.45 15.16 -77.00
C GLY A 237 -0.18 14.36 -75.84
N GLU A 238 0.34 14.48 -74.61
CA GLU A 238 -0.16 13.72 -73.43
C GLU A 238 -0.90 14.62 -72.40
N GLY A 239 -1.04 15.91 -72.71
CA GLY A 239 -1.45 16.96 -71.77
C GLY A 239 -2.84 16.79 -71.14
N ILE A 240 -3.76 16.03 -71.74
CA ILE A 240 -5.11 15.80 -71.15
C ILE A 240 -5.04 14.79 -70.00
N ARG A 241 -4.38 13.63 -70.20
CA ARG A 241 -4.24 12.59 -69.15
C ARG A 241 -3.40 13.09 -67.97
N ILE A 242 -2.42 13.93 -68.25
CA ILE A 242 -1.53 14.52 -67.23
C ILE A 242 -2.24 15.63 -66.47
N ARG A 243 -3.03 16.48 -67.14
CA ARG A 243 -3.86 17.47 -66.45
C ARG A 243 -4.84 16.80 -65.49
N ASP A 244 -5.45 15.69 -65.90
CA ASP A 244 -6.32 14.90 -65.03
C ASP A 244 -5.54 14.30 -63.85
N HIS A 245 -4.33 13.77 -64.08
CA HIS A 245 -3.46 13.25 -63.03
C HIS A 245 -3.01 14.35 -62.04
N CYS A 246 -2.58 15.51 -62.52
CA CYS A 246 -2.24 16.68 -61.70
C CYS A 246 -3.45 17.19 -60.92
N SER A 247 -4.64 17.19 -61.52
CA SER A 247 -5.89 17.56 -60.86
C SER A 247 -6.22 16.59 -59.72
N ILE A 248 -6.03 15.29 -59.93
CA ILE A 248 -6.18 14.26 -58.89
C ILE A 248 -5.15 14.46 -57.77
N LEU A 249 -3.88 14.71 -58.10
CA LEU A 249 -2.82 14.95 -57.12
C LEU A 249 -3.09 16.21 -56.30
N LEU A 250 -3.46 17.31 -56.93
CA LEU A 250 -3.86 18.56 -56.28
C LEU A 250 -5.03 18.36 -55.32
N LYS A 251 -6.07 17.64 -55.76
CA LYS A 251 -7.23 17.34 -54.93
C LYS A 251 -6.86 16.45 -53.73
N SER A 252 -6.04 15.43 -53.96
CA SER A 252 -5.53 14.55 -52.90
C SER A 252 -4.68 15.31 -51.89
N LEU A 253 -3.80 16.19 -52.37
CA LEU A 253 -2.96 17.03 -51.53
C LEU A 253 -3.81 17.99 -50.70
N PHE A 254 -4.76 18.70 -51.30
CA PHE A 254 -5.68 19.60 -50.59
C PHE A 254 -6.46 18.87 -49.49
N GLU A 255 -7.00 17.69 -49.77
CA GLU A 255 -7.69 16.87 -48.76
C GLU A 255 -6.75 16.41 -47.63
N THR A 256 -5.50 16.08 -47.97
CA THR A 256 -4.49 15.68 -46.98
C THR A 256 -4.10 16.87 -46.09
N SER A 257 -3.86 18.06 -46.68
CA SER A 257 -3.60 19.29 -45.94
C SER A 257 -4.74 19.64 -45.00
N LYS A 258 -5.99 19.48 -45.46
CA LYS A 258 -7.18 19.71 -44.63
C LYS A 258 -7.24 18.76 -43.43
N ARG A 259 -6.99 17.46 -43.65
CA ARG A 259 -6.93 16.47 -42.56
C ARG A 259 -5.81 16.78 -41.57
N LEU A 260 -4.64 17.17 -42.05
CA LEU A 260 -3.51 17.57 -41.21
C LEU A 260 -3.83 18.80 -40.36
N LEU A 261 -4.49 19.81 -40.94
CA LEU A 261 -4.93 21.00 -40.22
C LEU A 261 -5.93 20.63 -39.11
N HIS A 262 -6.89 19.74 -39.40
CA HIS A 262 -7.83 19.24 -38.40
C HIS A 262 -7.11 18.47 -37.28
N ALA A 263 -6.24 17.52 -37.61
CA ALA A 263 -5.47 16.76 -36.62
C ALA A 263 -4.61 17.67 -35.74
N ARG A 264 -4.00 18.72 -36.32
CA ARG A 264 -3.22 19.72 -35.57
C ARG A 264 -4.11 20.53 -34.61
N SER A 265 -5.30 20.93 -35.06
CA SER A 265 -6.25 21.65 -34.20
C SER A 265 -6.73 20.79 -33.03
N GLU A 266 -6.95 19.50 -33.29
CA GLU A 266 -7.34 18.51 -32.29
C GLU A 266 -6.21 18.29 -31.28
N LEU A 267 -4.98 18.07 -31.74
CA LEU A 267 -3.80 17.94 -30.87
C LEU A 267 -3.60 19.17 -29.98
N LYS A 268 -3.80 20.38 -30.52
CA LYS A 268 -3.70 21.62 -29.73
C LYS A 268 -4.79 21.70 -28.66
N SER A 269 -6.00 21.23 -28.97
CA SER A 269 -7.10 21.17 -28.00
C SER A 269 -6.84 20.13 -26.91
N GLN A 270 -6.26 18.98 -27.27
CA GLN A 270 -5.87 17.94 -26.34
C GLN A 270 -4.73 18.41 -25.43
N ASP A 271 -3.68 19.04 -25.97
CA ASP A 271 -2.58 19.60 -25.16
C ASP A 271 -3.10 20.61 -24.13
N LYS A 272 -4.06 21.45 -24.52
CA LYS A 272 -4.71 22.39 -23.61
C LYS A 272 -5.48 21.66 -22.49
N ALA A 273 -6.31 20.69 -22.84
CA ALA A 273 -7.08 19.91 -21.87
C ALA A 273 -6.18 19.11 -20.90
N TRP A 274 -5.08 18.56 -21.41
CA TRP A 274 -4.08 17.87 -20.61
C TRP A 274 -3.40 18.80 -19.61
N ARG A 275 -3.01 20.01 -20.03
CA ARG A 275 -2.45 21.03 -19.12
C ARG A 275 -3.44 21.42 -18.03
N GLU A 276 -4.69 21.70 -18.40
CA GLU A 276 -5.76 22.03 -17.44
C GLU A 276 -5.94 20.90 -16.42
N THR A 277 -5.93 19.63 -16.86
CA THR A 277 -6.01 18.46 -15.97
C THR A 277 -4.79 18.37 -15.04
N CYS A 278 -3.58 18.58 -15.56
CA CYS A 278 -2.37 18.59 -14.74
C CYS A 278 -2.40 19.70 -13.68
N ASP A 279 -2.88 20.89 -14.03
CA ASP A 279 -3.01 22.00 -13.10
C ASP A 279 -4.04 21.69 -11.99
N THR A 280 -5.18 21.08 -12.32
CA THR A 280 -6.16 20.61 -11.33
C THR A 280 -5.54 19.58 -10.38
N LEU A 281 -4.83 18.59 -10.90
CA LEU A 281 -4.17 17.57 -10.08
C LEU A 281 -3.08 18.16 -9.17
N LEU A 282 -2.37 19.20 -9.61
CA LEU A 282 -1.39 19.90 -8.77
C LEU A 282 -2.07 20.64 -7.61
N VAL A 283 -3.23 21.26 -7.85
CA VAL A 283 -4.02 21.92 -6.80
C VAL A 283 -4.54 20.89 -5.80
N GLU A 284 -5.14 19.79 -6.27
CA GLU A 284 -5.64 18.70 -5.41
C GLU A 284 -4.52 18.08 -4.56
N LYS A 285 -3.33 17.88 -5.15
CA LYS A 285 -2.17 17.37 -4.43
C LYS A 285 -1.76 18.28 -3.26
N GLU A 286 -1.74 19.60 -3.48
CA GLU A 286 -1.38 20.53 -2.40
C GLU A 286 -2.48 20.61 -1.34
N ASP A 287 -3.76 20.52 -1.72
CA ASP A 287 -4.87 20.43 -0.77
C ASP A 287 -4.77 19.17 0.10
N PHE A 288 -4.55 17.99 -0.49
CA PHE A 288 -4.34 16.76 0.28
C PHE A 288 -3.16 16.85 1.24
N LYS A 289 -2.06 17.49 0.82
CA LYS A 289 -0.90 17.73 1.69
C LYS A 289 -1.25 18.62 2.88
N GLN A 290 -2.07 19.65 2.68
CA GLN A 290 -2.56 20.49 3.79
C GLN A 290 -3.50 19.71 4.72
N GLN A 291 -4.40 18.88 4.17
CA GLN A 291 -5.28 18.01 4.96
C GLN A 291 -4.48 17.03 5.83
N ILE A 292 -3.42 16.42 5.29
CA ILE A 292 -2.53 15.52 6.04
C ILE A 292 -1.87 16.25 7.22
N VAL A 293 -1.36 17.47 7.00
CA VAL A 293 -0.75 18.27 8.06
C VAL A 293 -1.77 18.60 9.15
N ARG A 294 -2.99 19.00 8.77
CA ARG A 294 -4.07 19.28 9.71
C ARG A 294 -4.43 18.04 10.54
N CYS A 295 -4.70 16.91 9.88
CA CYS A 295 -5.04 15.65 10.56
C CYS A 295 -3.92 15.19 11.51
N LYS A 296 -2.66 15.30 11.09
CA LYS A 296 -1.51 14.99 11.95
C LYS A 296 -1.47 15.89 13.18
N SER A 297 -1.74 17.19 13.02
CA SER A 297 -1.77 18.14 14.14
C SER A 297 -2.90 17.83 15.14
N GLU A 298 -4.10 17.54 14.65
CA GLU A 298 -5.25 17.18 15.49
C GLU A 298 -5.01 15.88 16.26
N MET A 299 -4.43 14.88 15.60
CA MET A 299 -4.12 13.60 16.22
C MET A 299 -3.01 13.73 17.27
N THR A 300 -2.01 14.58 17.03
CA THR A 300 -0.96 14.88 18.01
C THR A 300 -1.56 15.55 19.25
N SER A 301 -2.42 16.56 19.06
CA SER A 301 -3.13 17.24 20.17
C SER A 301 -3.98 16.28 21.00
N ARG A 302 -4.71 15.36 20.36
CA ARG A 302 -5.49 14.33 21.05
C ARG A 302 -4.64 13.37 21.86
N VAL A 303 -3.49 12.95 21.32
CA VAL A 303 -2.53 12.11 22.06
C VAL A 303 -2.03 12.84 23.30
N GLU A 304 -1.65 14.11 23.19
CA GLU A 304 -1.22 14.92 24.34
C GLU A 304 -2.33 15.09 25.40
N GLU A 305 -3.59 15.22 24.97
CA GLU A 305 -4.75 15.29 25.86
C GLU A 305 -4.95 13.97 26.61
N TYR A 306 -4.95 12.83 25.92
CA TYR A 306 -5.05 11.51 26.55
C TYR A 306 -3.87 11.21 27.48
N GLU A 307 -2.66 11.64 27.14
CA GLU A 307 -1.50 11.51 28.04
C GLU A 307 -1.67 12.33 29.33
N LYS A 308 -2.31 13.50 29.26
CA LYS A 308 -2.65 14.30 30.45
C LYS A 308 -3.72 13.61 31.28
N GLU A 309 -4.77 13.09 30.65
CA GLU A 309 -5.84 12.35 31.35
C GLU A 309 -5.30 11.09 32.04
N ILE A 310 -4.47 10.29 31.36
CA ILE A 310 -3.83 9.10 31.94
C ILE A 310 -2.97 9.48 33.14
N ARG A 311 -2.19 10.57 33.05
CA ARG A 311 -1.39 11.07 34.19
C ARG A 311 -2.26 11.46 35.36
N LYS A 312 -3.38 12.16 35.11
CA LYS A 312 -4.33 12.55 36.15
C LYS A 312 -4.96 11.33 36.82
N ILE A 313 -5.45 10.36 36.05
CA ILE A 313 -6.04 9.12 36.59
C ILE A 313 -5.02 8.36 37.43
N LYS A 314 -3.77 8.24 36.97
CA LYS A 314 -2.70 7.58 37.73
C LYS A 314 -2.48 8.26 39.08
N GLU A 315 -2.48 9.58 39.11
CA GLU A 315 -2.30 10.35 40.34
C GLU A 315 -3.49 10.22 41.28
N ASP A 316 -4.72 10.33 40.77
CA ASP A 316 -5.95 10.13 41.54
C ASP A 316 -5.98 8.72 42.15
N LYS A 317 -5.60 7.69 41.39
CA LYS A 317 -5.54 6.30 41.87
C LYS A 317 -4.47 6.07 42.92
N ARG A 318 -3.27 6.68 42.80
CA ARG A 318 -2.27 6.64 43.87
C ARG A 318 -2.78 7.25 45.17
N ASN A 319 -3.46 8.39 45.06
CA ASN A 319 -4.04 9.07 46.22
C ASN A 319 -5.15 8.25 46.89
N GLU A 320 -5.97 7.54 46.11
CA GLU A 320 -6.94 6.57 46.63
C GLU A 320 -6.24 5.41 47.35
N ILE A 321 -5.21 4.81 46.75
CA ILE A 321 -4.45 3.71 47.35
C ILE A 321 -3.87 4.13 48.70
N MET A 322 -3.19 5.28 48.78
CA MET A 322 -2.64 5.79 50.05
C MET A 322 -3.72 5.98 51.12
N LYS A 323 -4.91 6.46 50.74
CA LYS A 323 -6.04 6.59 51.67
C LYS A 323 -6.56 5.24 52.17
N TYR A 324 -6.59 4.22 51.31
CA TYR A 324 -6.99 2.87 51.69
C TYR A 324 -5.95 2.20 52.58
N GLU A 325 -4.66 2.33 52.26
CA GLU A 325 -3.56 1.84 53.10
C GLU A 325 -3.62 2.43 54.50
N GLU A 326 -3.84 3.74 54.63
CA GLU A 326 -4.01 4.41 55.92
C GLU A 326 -5.24 3.89 56.70
N LYS A 327 -6.36 3.65 56.02
CA LYS A 327 -7.55 3.05 56.64
C LYS A 327 -7.30 1.63 57.11
N CYS A 328 -6.64 0.81 56.30
CA CYS A 328 -6.26 -0.55 56.68
C CYS A 328 -5.37 -0.54 57.92
N ARG A 329 -4.33 0.31 57.95
CA ARG A 329 -3.45 0.46 59.13
C ARG A 329 -4.23 0.83 60.39
N LYS A 330 -5.16 1.79 60.30
CA LYS A 330 -6.02 2.15 61.44
C LYS A 330 -6.89 1.00 61.92
N LEU A 331 -7.50 0.26 60.99
CA LEU A 331 -8.31 -0.92 61.34
C LEU A 331 -7.46 -2.01 61.99
N GLU A 332 -6.24 -2.25 61.50
CA GLU A 332 -5.28 -3.18 62.12
C GLU A 332 -4.89 -2.74 63.54
N GLU A 333 -4.62 -1.45 63.75
CA GLU A 333 -4.35 -0.88 65.07
C GLU A 333 -5.55 -1.02 66.03
N ASP A 334 -6.76 -0.78 65.54
CA ASP A 334 -8.00 -0.91 66.34
C ASP A 334 -8.30 -2.38 66.67
N LEU A 335 -8.05 -3.29 65.73
CA LEU A 335 -8.16 -4.74 65.95
C LEU A 335 -7.18 -5.21 67.03
N ALA A 336 -5.95 -4.68 67.02
CA ALA A 336 -4.93 -4.98 68.04
C ALA A 336 -5.31 -4.44 69.43
N LYS A 337 -6.02 -3.30 69.51
CA LYS A 337 -6.51 -2.73 70.78
C LYS A 337 -7.76 -3.42 71.33
N GLY A 338 -8.59 -4.00 70.46
CA GLY A 338 -9.89 -4.56 70.81
C GLY A 338 -9.85 -5.77 71.76
N VAL A 339 -8.72 -6.49 71.84
CA VAL A 339 -8.54 -7.59 72.79
C VAL A 339 -7.31 -7.32 73.63
N ASN A 340 -7.50 -6.82 74.86
CA ASN A 340 -6.42 -6.82 75.86
C ASN A 340 -6.13 -8.28 76.27
N GLN A 341 -5.42 -9.00 75.40
CA GLN A 341 -5.07 -10.41 75.56
C GLN A 341 -4.43 -10.69 76.93
N PRO A 342 -3.51 -9.85 77.46
CA PRO A 342 -3.00 -10.02 78.83
C PRO A 342 -4.08 -9.99 79.91
N TYR A 343 -5.03 -9.06 79.81
CA TYR A 343 -6.14 -8.95 80.76
C TYR A 343 -7.11 -10.14 80.64
N LEU A 344 -7.51 -10.50 79.42
CA LEU A 344 -8.35 -11.67 79.18
C LEU A 344 -7.67 -12.96 79.71
N LYS A 345 -6.37 -13.12 79.48
CA LYS A 345 -5.57 -14.22 80.03
C LYS A 345 -5.62 -14.23 81.55
N HIS A 346 -5.48 -13.07 82.19
CA HIS A 346 -5.57 -12.96 83.65
C HIS A 346 -6.96 -13.33 84.19
N VAL A 347 -8.03 -12.83 83.57
CA VAL A 347 -9.42 -13.13 83.95
C VAL A 347 -9.71 -14.62 83.77
N LEU A 348 -9.30 -15.23 82.65
CA LEU A 348 -9.48 -16.67 82.40
C LEU A 348 -8.68 -17.52 83.40
N MET A 349 -7.44 -17.13 83.71
CA MET A 349 -6.63 -17.82 84.72
C MET A 349 -7.29 -17.76 86.10
N GLN A 350 -7.76 -16.60 86.54
CA GLN A 350 -8.48 -16.48 87.81
C GLN A 350 -9.79 -17.28 87.82
N PHE A 351 -10.50 -17.31 86.68
CA PHE A 351 -11.73 -18.09 86.54
C PHE A 351 -11.50 -19.59 86.68
N ILE A 352 -10.39 -20.11 86.13
CA ILE A 352 -10.03 -21.53 86.20
C ILE A 352 -9.48 -21.91 87.58
N CYS A 353 -8.68 -21.03 88.20
CA CYS A 353 -7.98 -21.33 89.45
C CYS A 353 -8.78 -21.02 90.72
N THR A 354 -9.90 -20.29 90.63
CA THR A 354 -10.74 -20.01 91.80
C THR A 354 -11.60 -21.22 92.17
N THR A 355 -11.62 -21.57 93.45
CA THR A 355 -12.52 -22.60 94.01
C THR A 355 -13.82 -22.01 94.56
N ASP A 356 -13.94 -20.68 94.60
CA ASP A 356 -15.13 -19.97 95.07
C ASP A 356 -16.14 -19.79 93.93
N GLY A 357 -17.29 -20.45 94.05
CA GLY A 357 -18.36 -20.43 93.05
C GLY A 357 -18.94 -19.03 92.78
N GLN A 358 -19.00 -18.14 93.78
CA GLN A 358 -19.48 -16.78 93.56
C GLN A 358 -18.48 -15.94 92.77
N VAL A 359 -17.19 -16.09 93.05
CA VAL A 359 -16.12 -15.45 92.28
C VAL A 359 -16.11 -15.99 90.85
N GLN A 360 -16.28 -17.29 90.69
CA GLN A 360 -16.36 -17.93 89.38
C GLN A 360 -17.55 -17.43 88.56
N GLU A 361 -18.70 -17.14 89.17
CA GLU A 361 -19.87 -16.58 88.47
C GLU A 361 -19.67 -15.12 88.06
N ARG A 362 -19.05 -14.29 88.91
CA ARG A 362 -18.69 -12.91 88.56
C ARG A 362 -17.67 -12.87 87.42
N LEU A 363 -16.63 -13.71 87.49
CA LEU A 363 -15.62 -13.81 86.44
C LEU A 363 -16.21 -14.35 85.14
N LEU A 364 -17.20 -15.24 85.18
CA LEU A 364 -17.91 -15.71 83.98
C LEU A 364 -18.59 -14.57 83.23
N ASN A 365 -19.26 -13.67 83.96
CA ASN A 365 -19.91 -12.51 83.37
C ASN A 365 -18.87 -11.55 82.77
N VAL A 366 -17.70 -11.41 83.38
CA VAL A 366 -16.60 -10.59 82.84
C VAL A 366 -16.05 -11.22 81.55
N VAL A 367 -15.83 -12.55 81.52
CA VAL A 367 -15.41 -13.28 80.31
C VAL A 367 -16.46 -13.15 79.20
N SER A 368 -17.75 -13.22 79.54
CA SER A 368 -18.87 -13.00 78.61
C SER A 368 -18.82 -11.66 77.93
N THR A 369 -18.56 -10.61 78.70
CA THR A 369 -18.50 -9.24 78.18
C THR A 369 -17.24 -9.03 77.33
N ILE A 370 -16.10 -9.60 77.72
CA ILE A 370 -14.84 -9.44 76.97
C ILE A 370 -14.85 -10.22 75.65
N LEU A 371 -15.45 -11.42 75.64
CA LEU A 371 -15.51 -12.29 74.47
C LEU A 371 -16.80 -12.12 73.64
N ASN A 372 -17.68 -11.19 74.04
CA ASN A 372 -18.97 -10.92 73.39
C ASN A 372 -19.87 -12.17 73.22
N PHE A 373 -19.95 -13.04 74.24
CA PHE A 373 -20.90 -14.15 74.21
C PHE A 373 -22.34 -13.64 74.17
N SER A 374 -23.15 -14.22 73.28
CA SER A 374 -24.59 -13.99 73.22
C SER A 374 -25.30 -14.57 74.45
N GLN A 375 -26.53 -14.11 74.72
CA GLN A 375 -27.34 -14.63 75.83
C GLN A 375 -27.61 -16.14 75.72
N GLU A 376 -27.74 -16.65 74.49
CA GLU A 376 -27.97 -18.07 74.22
C GLU A 376 -26.73 -18.93 74.50
N GLU A 377 -25.54 -18.44 74.14
CA GLU A 377 -24.27 -19.10 74.45
C GLU A 377 -24.00 -19.11 75.96
N MET A 378 -24.33 -18.02 76.64
CA MET A 378 -24.21 -17.92 78.10
C MET A 378 -25.14 -18.88 78.84
N LEU A 379 -26.35 -19.11 78.31
CA LEU A 379 -27.25 -20.12 78.85
C LEU A 379 -26.66 -21.53 78.70
N LYS A 380 -26.14 -21.88 77.51
CA LYS A 380 -25.47 -23.17 77.26
C LYS A 380 -24.26 -23.40 78.19
N ILE A 381 -23.45 -22.36 78.44
CA ILE A 381 -22.29 -22.45 79.35
C ILE A 381 -22.73 -22.64 80.81
N LYS A 382 -23.81 -21.98 81.23
CA LYS A 382 -24.39 -22.14 82.58
C LYS A 382 -25.02 -23.53 82.76
N GLU A 383 -25.68 -24.05 81.72
CA GLU A 383 -26.26 -25.40 81.70
C GLU A 383 -25.19 -26.50 81.72
N ALA A 384 -24.06 -26.30 81.01
CA ALA A 384 -22.92 -27.22 81.00
C ALA A 384 -22.12 -27.24 82.32
N ARG A 385 -22.42 -26.33 83.27
CA ARG A 385 -21.66 -26.14 84.52
C ARG A 385 -21.94 -27.19 85.61
N ALA A 386 -22.70 -28.24 85.31
CA ALA A 386 -22.85 -29.42 86.16
C ALA A 386 -22.31 -30.66 85.40
N PRO A 387 -21.45 -31.54 85.97
CA PRO A 387 -20.86 -31.64 87.31
C PRO A 387 -19.30 -31.59 87.35
N LYS A 388 -18.77 -31.55 88.59
CA LYS A 388 -17.38 -31.36 89.09
C LYS A 388 -16.24 -32.26 88.54
N SER A 389 -16.30 -32.78 87.32
CA SER A 389 -15.30 -33.74 86.78
C SER A 389 -14.37 -33.22 85.68
N VAL A 390 -14.58 -32.00 85.18
CA VAL A 390 -13.83 -31.48 84.01
C VAL A 390 -12.45 -30.92 84.38
N LEU A 391 -12.28 -30.35 85.59
CA LEU A 391 -10.99 -29.77 86.02
C LEU A 391 -9.88 -30.83 86.11
N ASN A 392 -10.20 -32.07 86.48
CA ASN A 392 -9.23 -33.16 86.57
C ASN A 392 -8.70 -33.61 85.20
N LYS A 393 -9.43 -33.36 84.10
CA LYS A 393 -8.96 -33.70 82.74
C LYS A 393 -8.01 -32.66 82.16
N PHE A 394 -8.09 -31.41 82.58
CA PHE A 394 -7.21 -30.34 82.10
C PHE A 394 -5.83 -30.35 82.77
N ILE A 395 -5.77 -30.76 84.05
CA ILE A 395 -4.50 -30.91 84.78
C ILE A 395 -3.76 -32.19 84.37
N SER A 396 -4.46 -33.21 83.87
CA SER A 396 -3.87 -34.47 83.39
C SER A 396 -3.46 -34.46 81.90
N TRP A 397 -3.31 -33.28 81.28
CA TRP A 397 -2.88 -33.09 79.89
C TRP A 397 -1.49 -32.41 79.79
N GLN A 398 -0.68 -32.51 80.85
CA GLN A 398 0.78 -32.64 80.70
C GLN A 398 1.11 -34.07 80.30
#